data_AF-A0AAN6TRN7-F1
#
_entry.id   AF-A0AAN6TRN7-F1
#
_cell.length_a   1.000
_cell.length_b   1.000
_cell.length_c   1.000
_cell.angle_alpha   90.00
_cell.angle_beta   90.00
_cell.angle_gamma   90.00
#
_symmetry.space_group_name_H-M   'P 1'
#
loop_
_entity.id
_entity.type
_entity.pdbx_description
1 polymer ?
#
loop_
_entity_poly.entity_id
_entity_poly.type
_entity_poly.pdbx_seq_one_letter_code
_entity_poly.pdbx_strand_id
1 'polypeptide(L)'
;MYHKLSGMFDLKWKLRDHISVLVLVIVLLILTGVYMNLAPFVTRPDIMGIVYSIKSIIIILYQLLTEHTRRFARWKSLKANCILNCIEPVFWLTLIILKFMGISKFCSGSSCGVAWVSAIVVIVIFLVSVHLCMLAYREYREFRKFGTTAGPGNLIHAAPATCPTDGPQDNRDSSRRVRPNAVTVHRRSHAKSRTGCRTCKRRRIKSPRESSTPSQPQGSVPSTCDLNLIDLELMHNFTTYTCTTIASDPAVRQMLRTTAVHMAVECEYLMRAILAVSALHLSRYRPQKKTLYLERAMHHHQAASSVAIELMTDLRVEECERFHLFSMLTVYYALGCPINEADLGPGSPLIPHWLRLLHGMEPILHMLNPKEYRGTLTPLFDYGKSRMRPFLTATPPRDPTLLADLQSSIHRTCTNPDLIPTYDNMIQQLRRMLGLILTPSDGALSLTNGTPASPASALAAAAGGSAWTKIEAYDILIWQWTQGRNFLPLLEAASPPQEAVVIFAHCLLVLRKLENQWWAEGWADHLMNKTWAMLDEEHRHWVGWVTEEMGWIPPR
;
A
#
# COMPACT_ATOMS: atom_id res chain seq x y z
N MET A 1 25.09 -47.86 10.11
CA MET A 1 24.25 -46.64 10.17
C MET A 1 23.45 -46.36 8.89
N TYR A 2 23.89 -46.81 7.70
CA TYR A 2 23.17 -46.63 6.42
C TYR A 2 21.84 -47.39 6.29
N HIS A 3 21.65 -48.52 7.00
CA HIS A 3 20.44 -49.34 6.90
C HIS A 3 19.20 -48.77 7.64
N LYS A 4 19.39 -47.81 8.55
CA LYS A 4 18.28 -47.21 9.34
C LYS A 4 17.67 -45.98 8.67
N LEU A 5 18.40 -45.32 7.76
CA LEU A 5 17.89 -44.18 6.99
C LEU A 5 17.08 -44.59 5.75
N SER A 6 17.18 -45.84 5.27
CA SER A 6 16.46 -46.27 4.06
C SER A 6 14.95 -46.38 4.27
N GLY A 7 14.49 -46.64 5.50
CA GLY A 7 13.05 -46.78 5.81
C GLY A 7 12.28 -45.45 5.91
N MET A 8 12.96 -44.34 6.19
CA MET A 8 12.33 -43.00 6.21
C MET A 8 11.99 -42.48 4.81
N PHE A 9 12.55 -43.05 3.75
CA PHE A 9 12.38 -42.56 2.38
C PHE A 9 11.61 -43.54 1.48
N ASP A 10 10.77 -44.38 2.08
CA ASP A 10 9.93 -45.32 1.34
C ASP A 10 8.74 -44.59 0.68
N LEU A 11 8.46 -44.88 -0.60
CA LEU A 11 7.32 -44.30 -1.34
C LEU A 11 5.95 -44.53 -0.66
N LYS A 12 5.86 -45.49 0.26
CA LYS A 12 4.67 -45.75 1.09
C LYS A 12 4.30 -44.55 1.97
N TRP A 13 5.26 -43.71 2.33
CA TRP A 13 5.05 -42.54 3.19
C TRP A 13 4.59 -41.30 2.42
N LYS A 14 4.80 -41.25 1.10
CA LYS A 14 4.44 -40.10 0.24
C LYS A 14 2.97 -39.69 0.38
N LEU A 15 2.04 -40.65 0.39
CA LEU A 15 0.62 -40.37 0.59
C LEU A 15 0.34 -39.83 2.00
N ARG A 16 1.00 -40.39 3.03
CA ARG A 16 0.85 -39.94 4.42
C ARG A 16 1.38 -38.52 4.60
N ASP A 17 2.49 -38.19 3.95
CA ASP A 17 3.09 -36.86 4.01
C ASP A 17 2.22 -35.82 3.29
N HIS A 18 1.65 -36.16 2.13
CA HIS A 18 0.67 -35.29 1.47
C HIS A 18 -0.58 -35.04 2.34
N ILE A 19 -1.10 -36.07 3.01
CA ILE A 19 -2.22 -35.91 3.95
C ILE A 19 -1.79 -35.07 5.16
N SER A 20 -0.58 -35.28 5.69
CA SER A 20 -0.06 -34.53 6.84
C SER A 20 0.08 -33.04 6.52
N VAL A 21 0.63 -32.69 5.35
CA VAL A 21 0.70 -31.29 4.89
C VAL A 21 -0.69 -30.71 4.70
N LEU A 22 -1.63 -31.45 4.09
CA LEU A 22 -3.00 -30.98 3.90
C LEU A 22 -3.67 -30.62 5.24
N VAL A 23 -3.54 -31.49 6.24
CA VAL A 23 -4.09 -31.24 7.59
C VAL A 23 -3.43 -30.02 8.23
N LEU A 24 -2.11 -29.92 8.19
CA LEU A 24 -1.38 -28.78 8.77
C LEU A 24 -1.74 -27.45 8.11
N VAL A 25 -1.94 -27.44 6.79
CA VAL A 25 -2.37 -26.26 6.03
C VAL A 25 -3.79 -25.83 6.42
N ILE A 26 -4.70 -26.78 6.64
CA ILE A 26 -6.05 -26.47 7.16
C ILE A 26 -5.98 -25.91 8.58
N VAL A 27 -5.15 -26.49 9.45
CA VAL A 27 -4.91 -25.97 10.81
C VAL A 27 -4.37 -24.54 10.73
N LEU A 28 -3.45 -24.24 9.83
CA LEU A 28 -2.93 -22.89 9.62
C LEU A 28 -4.01 -21.91 9.17
N LEU A 29 -4.92 -22.31 8.26
CA LEU A 29 -6.05 -21.48 7.85
C LEU A 29 -6.99 -21.16 9.03
N ILE A 30 -7.31 -22.14 9.86
CA ILE A 30 -8.13 -21.96 11.07
C ILE A 30 -7.44 -21.01 12.04
N LEU A 31 -6.16 -21.24 12.35
CA LEU A 31 -5.38 -20.39 13.25
C LEU A 31 -5.28 -18.95 12.73
N THR A 32 -5.15 -18.77 11.42
CA THR A 32 -5.13 -17.44 10.80
C THR A 32 -6.49 -16.74 10.91
N GLY A 33 -7.60 -17.47 10.73
CA GLY A 33 -8.95 -16.95 10.96
C GLY A 33 -9.21 -16.55 12.41
N VAL A 34 -8.77 -17.38 13.36
CA VAL A 34 -8.83 -17.06 14.81
C VAL A 34 -7.98 -15.83 15.13
N TYR A 35 -6.76 -15.75 14.58
CA TYR A 35 -5.88 -14.60 14.75
C TYR A 35 -6.52 -13.31 14.23
N MET A 36 -7.15 -13.31 13.05
CA MET A 36 -7.82 -12.12 12.50
C MET A 36 -9.03 -11.65 13.31
N ASN A 37 -9.66 -12.52 14.12
CA ASN A 37 -10.75 -12.15 15.00
C ASN A 37 -10.23 -11.52 16.32
N LEU A 38 -9.07 -11.98 16.79
CA LEU A 38 -8.46 -11.50 18.02
C LEU A 38 -7.55 -10.27 17.83
N ALA A 39 -7.00 -10.08 16.63
CA ALA A 39 -6.06 -9.01 16.35
C ALA A 39 -6.78 -7.74 15.86
N PRO A 40 -6.48 -6.55 16.43
CA PRO A 40 -7.07 -5.30 15.99
C PRO A 40 -6.61 -4.87 14.58
N PHE A 41 -5.50 -5.44 14.08
CA PHE A 41 -4.94 -5.14 12.77
C PHE A 41 -4.47 -6.42 12.08
N VAL A 42 -4.86 -6.60 10.81
CA VAL A 42 -4.44 -7.72 9.96
C VAL A 42 -3.15 -7.34 9.23
N THR A 43 -2.11 -8.15 9.32
CA THR A 43 -0.83 -7.86 8.66
C THR A 43 -0.73 -8.56 7.29
N ARG A 44 0.08 -8.01 6.37
CA ARG A 44 0.31 -8.62 5.04
C ARG A 44 0.79 -10.09 5.12
N PRO A 45 1.70 -10.48 6.04
CA PRO A 45 2.06 -11.90 6.25
C PRO A 45 0.88 -12.83 6.55
N ASP A 46 -0.17 -12.33 7.23
CA ASP A 46 -1.35 -13.14 7.57
C ASP A 46 -2.20 -13.42 6.33
N ILE A 47 -2.37 -12.42 5.46
CA ILE A 47 -3.04 -12.57 4.16
C ILE A 47 -2.25 -13.53 3.25
N MET A 48 -0.92 -13.40 3.22
CA MET A 48 -0.06 -14.31 2.45
C MET A 48 -0.16 -15.76 2.94
N GLY A 49 -0.34 -15.97 4.25
CA GLY A 49 -0.57 -17.30 4.82
C GLY A 49 -1.80 -18.00 4.25
N ILE A 50 -2.89 -17.26 4.00
CA ILE A 50 -4.10 -17.80 3.36
C ILE A 50 -3.81 -18.17 1.90
N VAL A 51 -3.18 -17.28 1.14
CA VAL A 51 -2.87 -17.51 -0.28
C VAL A 51 -1.97 -18.73 -0.46
N TYR A 52 -0.95 -18.88 0.38
CA TYR A 52 -0.01 -20.00 0.31
C TYR A 52 -0.69 -21.33 0.69
N SER A 53 -1.59 -21.29 1.67
CA SER A 53 -2.40 -22.43 2.07
C SER A 53 -3.31 -22.92 0.93
N ILE A 54 -4.02 -22.00 0.26
CA ILE A 54 -4.88 -22.33 -0.89
C ILE A 54 -4.05 -22.92 -2.04
N LYS A 55 -2.89 -22.33 -2.34
CA LYS A 55 -1.96 -22.84 -3.36
C LYS A 55 -1.54 -24.29 -3.05
N SER A 56 -1.12 -24.56 -1.82
CA SER A 56 -0.67 -25.91 -1.42
C SER A 56 -1.82 -26.93 -1.47
N ILE A 57 -3.05 -26.54 -1.10
CA ILE A 57 -4.24 -27.39 -1.27
C ILE A 57 -4.46 -27.77 -2.74
N ILE A 58 -4.37 -26.80 -3.66
CA ILE A 58 -4.55 -27.05 -5.10
C ILE A 58 -3.47 -28.00 -5.63
N ILE A 59 -2.21 -27.79 -5.24
CA ILE A 59 -1.09 -28.63 -5.67
C ILE A 59 -1.23 -30.06 -5.14
N ILE A 60 -1.55 -30.23 -3.86
CA ILE A 60 -1.77 -31.54 -3.24
C ILE A 60 -2.97 -32.24 -3.88
N LEU A 61 -4.07 -31.51 -4.14
CA LEU A 61 -5.25 -32.06 -4.82
C LEU A 61 -4.91 -32.56 -6.22
N TYR A 62 -4.14 -31.79 -6.99
CA TYR A 62 -3.65 -32.22 -8.31
C TYR A 62 -2.81 -33.50 -8.22
N GLN A 63 -1.88 -33.57 -7.25
CA GLN A 63 -1.01 -34.74 -7.06
C GLN A 63 -1.81 -35.97 -6.63
N LEU A 64 -2.74 -35.84 -5.68
CA LEU A 64 -3.61 -36.93 -5.23
C LEU A 64 -4.53 -37.44 -6.34
N LEU A 65 -5.15 -36.54 -7.11
CA LEU A 65 -6.01 -36.92 -8.22
C LEU A 65 -5.22 -37.64 -9.32
N THR A 66 -4.07 -37.11 -9.73
CA THR A 66 -3.27 -37.71 -10.81
C THR A 66 -2.58 -39.01 -10.41
N GLU A 67 -2.32 -39.23 -9.12
CA GLU A 67 -1.63 -40.43 -8.62
C GLU A 67 -2.59 -41.56 -8.22
N HIS A 68 -3.76 -41.25 -7.64
CA HIS A 68 -4.66 -42.25 -7.08
C HIS A 68 -5.94 -42.51 -7.88
N THR A 69 -6.30 -41.66 -8.85
CA THR A 69 -7.50 -41.89 -9.67
C THR A 69 -7.14 -42.37 -11.08
N ARG A 70 -7.74 -43.49 -11.49
CA ARG A 70 -7.51 -44.07 -12.84
C ARG A 70 -7.97 -43.13 -13.96
N ARG A 71 -8.96 -42.27 -13.71
CA ARG A 71 -9.49 -41.30 -14.69
C ARG A 71 -8.49 -40.18 -15.01
N PHE A 72 -7.70 -39.73 -14.03
CA PHE A 72 -6.76 -38.63 -14.20
C PHE A 72 -5.30 -39.06 -14.36
N ALA A 73 -5.02 -40.38 -14.32
CA ALA A 73 -3.68 -40.95 -14.50
C ALA A 73 -3.01 -40.53 -15.83
N ARG A 74 -3.78 -40.23 -16.88
CA ARG A 74 -3.24 -39.75 -18.18
C ARG A 74 -2.49 -38.41 -18.09
N TRP A 75 -2.73 -37.63 -17.03
CA TRP A 75 -2.11 -36.32 -16.79
C TRP A 75 -0.92 -36.38 -15.82
N LYS A 76 -0.56 -37.58 -15.33
CA LYS A 76 0.57 -37.76 -14.40
C LYS A 76 1.88 -37.49 -15.12
N SER A 77 2.66 -36.53 -14.62
CA SER A 77 4.02 -36.26 -15.07
C SER A 77 4.97 -36.21 -13.88
N LEU A 78 5.90 -37.17 -13.79
CA LEU A 78 6.89 -37.23 -12.71
C LEU A 78 7.80 -36.00 -12.68
N LYS A 79 8.10 -35.44 -13.85
CA LYS A 79 8.87 -34.20 -13.97
C LYS A 79 8.11 -33.01 -13.40
N ALA A 80 6.81 -32.89 -13.70
CA ALA A 80 5.97 -31.82 -13.18
C ALA A 80 5.79 -31.93 -11.67
N ASN A 81 5.55 -33.14 -11.15
CA ASN A 81 5.41 -33.39 -9.71
C ASN A 81 6.70 -33.06 -8.95
N CYS A 82 7.88 -33.37 -9.52
CA CYS A 82 9.15 -32.97 -8.93
C CYS A 82 9.29 -31.45 -8.85
N ILE A 83 8.96 -30.71 -9.92
CA ILE A 83 9.04 -29.24 -9.92
C ILE A 83 8.07 -28.63 -8.90
N LEU A 84 6.83 -29.12 -8.86
CA LEU A 84 5.81 -28.67 -7.92
C LEU A 84 6.21 -28.94 -6.46
N ASN A 85 6.86 -30.07 -6.17
CA ASN A 85 7.32 -30.34 -4.80
C ASN A 85 8.61 -29.57 -4.45
N CYS A 86 9.44 -29.18 -5.42
CA CYS A 86 10.61 -28.34 -5.17
C CYS A 86 10.25 -26.88 -4.89
N ILE A 87 9.15 -26.36 -5.45
CA ILE A 87 8.74 -24.98 -5.26
C ILE A 87 8.07 -24.76 -3.89
N GLU A 88 7.45 -25.79 -3.31
CA GLU A 88 6.75 -25.72 -2.03
C GLU A 88 7.65 -25.24 -0.87
N PRO A 89 8.82 -25.86 -0.58
CA PRO A 89 9.71 -25.41 0.48
C PRO A 89 10.13 -23.94 0.36
N VAL A 90 10.29 -23.43 -0.86
CA VAL A 90 10.69 -22.03 -1.10
C VAL A 90 9.59 -21.07 -0.61
N PHE A 91 8.33 -21.34 -0.94
CA PHE A 91 7.22 -20.50 -0.49
C PHE A 91 7.01 -20.58 1.02
N TRP A 92 7.15 -21.77 1.61
CA TRP A 92 7.01 -21.93 3.06
C TRP A 92 8.16 -21.26 3.81
N LEU A 93 9.39 -21.29 3.30
CA LEU A 93 10.52 -20.56 3.86
C LEU A 93 10.28 -19.05 3.88
N THR A 94 9.74 -18.50 2.78
CA THR A 94 9.35 -17.08 2.73
C THR A 94 8.33 -16.75 3.81
N LEU A 95 7.32 -17.59 4.03
CA LEU A 95 6.31 -17.36 5.05
C LEU A 95 6.88 -17.46 6.48
N ILE A 96 7.85 -18.35 6.73
CA ILE A 96 8.58 -18.41 8.01
C ILE A 96 9.24 -17.06 8.28
N ILE A 97 10.04 -16.55 7.34
CA ILE A 97 10.76 -15.28 7.50
C ILE A 97 9.77 -14.15 7.81
N LEU A 98 8.68 -14.06 7.05
CA LEU A 98 7.65 -13.04 7.25
C LEU A 98 6.94 -13.15 8.60
N LYS A 99 6.64 -14.37 9.08
CA LYS A 99 6.01 -14.58 10.39
C LYS A 99 6.93 -14.21 11.55
N PHE A 100 8.22 -14.56 11.48
CA PHE A 100 9.19 -14.15 12.50
C PHE A 100 9.43 -12.64 12.53
N MET A 101 9.49 -11.99 11.35
CA MET A 101 9.55 -10.53 11.26
C MET A 101 8.28 -9.85 11.82
N GLY A 102 7.11 -10.49 11.72
CA GLY A 102 5.87 -9.98 12.29
C GLY A 102 5.83 -10.11 13.83
N ILE A 103 6.24 -11.28 14.35
CA ILE A 103 6.25 -11.56 15.78
C ILE A 103 7.23 -10.65 16.53
N SER A 104 8.40 -10.36 15.97
CA SER A 104 9.38 -9.48 16.62
C SER A 104 8.93 -8.03 16.73
N LYS A 105 7.91 -7.60 15.96
CA LYS A 105 7.45 -6.22 15.90
C LYS A 105 6.15 -5.95 16.68
N PHE A 106 5.23 -6.91 16.79
CA PHE A 106 3.86 -6.64 17.27
C PHE A 106 3.28 -7.62 18.30
N CYS A 107 4.10 -8.38 19.04
CA CYS A 107 3.58 -9.36 20.01
C CYS A 107 3.13 -8.71 21.33
N SER A 108 1.85 -8.39 21.48
CA SER A 108 1.25 -8.04 22.78
C SER A 108 -0.16 -8.64 22.91
N GLY A 109 -0.52 -9.13 24.11
CA GLY A 109 -1.84 -9.70 24.40
C GLY A 109 -2.06 -11.16 23.96
N SER A 110 -3.32 -11.59 23.93
CA SER A 110 -3.73 -12.98 23.64
C SER A 110 -3.49 -13.43 22.20
N SER A 111 -3.41 -12.48 21.25
CA SER A 111 -3.06 -12.74 19.84
C SER A 111 -1.60 -13.20 19.67
N CYS A 112 -0.71 -12.84 20.59
CA CYS A 112 0.71 -13.23 20.56
C CYS A 112 0.91 -14.75 20.67
N GLY A 113 0.08 -15.43 21.49
CA GLY A 113 0.13 -16.89 21.60
C GLY A 113 -0.26 -17.59 20.30
N VAL A 114 -1.32 -17.12 19.64
CA VAL A 114 -1.78 -17.66 18.34
C VAL A 114 -0.74 -17.41 17.26
N ALA A 115 -0.04 -16.27 17.27
CA ALA A 115 1.03 -15.97 16.33
C ALA A 115 2.19 -16.97 16.43
N TRP A 116 2.68 -17.27 17.63
CA TRP A 116 3.74 -18.27 17.84
C TRP A 116 3.31 -19.68 17.44
N VAL A 117 2.09 -20.09 17.81
CA VAL A 117 1.54 -21.39 17.39
C VAL A 117 1.46 -21.48 15.87
N SER A 118 1.01 -20.41 15.20
CA SER A 118 0.97 -20.34 13.74
C SER A 118 2.36 -20.47 13.10
N ALA A 119 3.38 -19.79 13.67
CA ALA A 119 4.75 -19.87 13.19
C ALA A 119 5.33 -21.28 13.32
N ILE A 120 5.06 -21.97 14.44
CA ILE A 120 5.48 -23.36 14.65
C ILE A 120 4.84 -24.28 13.60
N VAL A 121 3.53 -24.12 13.34
CA VAL A 121 2.83 -24.91 12.31
C VAL A 121 3.47 -24.69 10.93
N VAL A 122 3.81 -23.44 10.57
CA VAL A 122 4.50 -23.13 9.30
C VAL A 122 5.88 -23.80 9.21
N ILE A 123 6.65 -23.85 10.31
CA ILE A 123 7.95 -24.56 10.34
C ILE A 123 7.74 -26.06 10.12
N VAL A 124 6.74 -26.67 10.76
CA VAL A 124 6.45 -28.09 10.58
C VAL A 124 6.04 -28.37 9.13
N ILE A 125 5.20 -27.53 8.53
CA ILE A 125 4.84 -27.63 7.11
C ILE A 125 6.09 -27.59 6.23
N PHE A 126 6.98 -26.61 6.45
CA PHE A 126 8.23 -26.50 5.71
C PHE A 126 9.08 -27.79 5.79
N LEU A 127 9.26 -28.35 6.98
CA LEU A 127 10.05 -29.56 7.18
C LEU A 127 9.45 -30.77 6.43
N VAL A 128 8.12 -30.93 6.49
CA VAL A 128 7.43 -32.00 5.74
C VAL A 128 7.49 -31.75 4.23
N SER A 129 7.37 -30.50 3.77
CA SER A 129 7.53 -30.13 2.37
C SER A 129 8.95 -30.41 1.84
N VAL A 130 10.00 -30.17 2.64
CA VAL A 130 11.37 -30.54 2.29
C VAL A 130 11.50 -32.07 2.16
N HIS A 131 10.87 -32.83 3.06
CA HIS A 131 10.86 -34.29 2.97
C HIS A 131 10.16 -34.78 1.69
N LEU A 132 9.00 -34.22 1.35
CA LEU A 132 8.28 -34.50 0.09
C LEU A 132 9.09 -34.13 -1.16
N CYS A 133 9.80 -33.00 -1.12
CA CYS A 133 10.70 -32.58 -2.19
C CYS A 133 11.81 -33.63 -2.41
N MET A 134 12.43 -34.13 -1.32
CA MET A 134 13.47 -35.15 -1.40
C MET A 134 12.95 -36.48 -1.96
N LEU A 135 11.75 -36.91 -1.54
CA LEU A 135 11.08 -38.10 -2.07
C LEU A 135 10.79 -37.95 -3.57
N ALA A 136 10.20 -36.83 -3.99
CA ALA A 136 9.86 -36.56 -5.38
C ALA A 136 11.11 -36.44 -6.28
N TYR A 137 12.19 -35.84 -5.76
CA TYR A 137 13.48 -35.77 -6.46
C TYR A 137 14.09 -37.16 -6.66
N ARG A 138 14.05 -38.01 -5.63
CA ARG A 138 14.54 -39.40 -5.72
C ARG A 138 13.72 -40.20 -6.74
N GLU A 139 12.40 -40.12 -6.68
CA GLU A 139 11.49 -40.79 -7.63
C GLU A 139 11.78 -40.36 -9.09
N TYR A 140 11.97 -39.05 -9.31
CA TYR A 140 12.33 -38.53 -10.63
C TYR A 140 13.72 -38.98 -11.09
N ARG A 141 14.70 -39.06 -10.18
CA ARG A 141 16.06 -39.52 -10.49
C ARG A 141 16.09 -41.00 -10.85
N GLU A 142 15.34 -41.84 -10.14
CA GLU A 142 15.25 -43.28 -10.43
C GLU A 142 14.54 -43.53 -11.76
N PHE A 143 13.44 -42.81 -12.04
CA PHE A 143 12.78 -42.85 -13.35
C PHE A 143 13.74 -42.47 -14.50
N ARG A 144 14.61 -41.48 -14.29
CA ARG A 144 15.62 -41.06 -15.27
C ARG A 144 16.72 -42.10 -15.51
N LYS A 145 17.00 -42.98 -14.54
CA LYS A 145 18.04 -44.01 -14.63
C LYS A 145 17.52 -45.33 -15.21
N PHE A 146 16.35 -45.79 -14.77
CA PHE A 146 15.84 -47.14 -15.08
C PHE A 146 14.64 -47.16 -16.03
N GLY A 147 14.06 -46.00 -16.38
CA GLY A 147 12.97 -45.90 -17.36
C GLY A 147 11.64 -46.54 -16.94
N THR A 148 11.56 -47.11 -15.74
CA THR A 148 10.36 -47.73 -15.17
C THR A 148 10.11 -47.18 -13.77
N THR A 149 8.84 -46.91 -13.46
CA THR A 149 8.43 -46.54 -12.10
C THR A 149 8.40 -47.80 -11.25
N ALA A 150 9.29 -47.90 -10.26
CA ALA A 150 9.20 -48.96 -9.26
C ALA A 150 7.87 -48.83 -8.51
N GLY A 151 6.90 -49.66 -8.89
CA GLY A 151 5.64 -49.80 -8.16
C GLY A 151 5.90 -50.47 -6.79
N PRO A 152 5.04 -50.22 -5.79
CA PRO A 152 5.15 -50.88 -4.50
C PRO A 152 4.78 -52.37 -4.67
N GLY A 153 5.76 -53.23 -4.95
CA GLY A 153 5.52 -54.67 -5.10
C GLY A 153 6.71 -55.56 -5.42
N ASN A 154 7.71 -55.12 -6.18
CA ASN A 154 8.76 -56.04 -6.65
C ASN A 154 10.15 -55.66 -6.14
N LEU A 155 10.45 -56.07 -4.91
CA LEU A 155 11.81 -56.19 -4.38
C LEU A 155 11.98 -57.60 -3.83
N ILE A 156 11.94 -58.61 -4.70
CA ILE A 156 12.55 -59.92 -4.41
C ILE A 156 13.26 -60.38 -5.69
N HIS A 157 14.58 -60.59 -5.54
CA HIS A 157 15.56 -61.13 -6.49
C HIS A 157 15.97 -60.26 -7.70
N ALA A 158 17.08 -59.55 -7.53
CA ALA A 158 18.08 -59.40 -8.59
C ALA A 158 19.46 -59.75 -8.01
N ALA A 159 19.82 -61.04 -8.10
CA ALA A 159 21.21 -61.50 -8.03
C ALA A 159 21.77 -61.60 -9.47
N PRO A 160 23.09 -61.43 -9.67
CA PRO A 160 23.67 -61.30 -11.01
C PRO A 160 24.02 -62.68 -11.59
N ALA A 161 23.73 -62.91 -12.87
CA ALA A 161 24.23 -64.08 -13.59
C ALA A 161 24.48 -63.76 -15.08
N THR A 162 25.78 -63.61 -15.39
CA THR A 162 26.53 -64.24 -16.50
C THR A 162 25.80 -64.75 -17.75
N CYS A 163 26.32 -64.36 -18.93
CA CYS A 163 26.17 -65.09 -20.21
C CYS A 163 26.75 -66.52 -20.10
N PRO A 164 26.28 -67.51 -20.89
CA PRO A 164 26.94 -67.79 -22.19
C PRO A 164 26.06 -68.43 -23.33
N THR A 165 26.54 -68.19 -24.57
CA THR A 165 26.61 -68.98 -25.85
C THR A 165 25.61 -70.07 -26.30
N ASP A 166 25.28 -69.96 -27.61
CA ASP A 166 25.19 -70.97 -28.71
C ASP A 166 24.15 -72.10 -28.80
N GLY A 167 23.53 -72.22 -30.00
CA GLY A 167 23.25 -73.50 -30.69
C GLY A 167 21.78 -73.97 -30.82
N PRO A 168 21.41 -74.83 -31.81
CA PRO A 168 20.24 -74.60 -32.69
C PRO A 168 19.12 -75.68 -32.71
N GLN A 169 18.05 -75.43 -33.52
CA GLN A 169 16.99 -76.35 -34.04
C GLN A 169 15.92 -76.86 -33.04
N ASP A 170 14.66 -77.20 -33.37
CA ASP A 170 13.88 -77.32 -34.61
C ASP A 170 12.35 -77.29 -34.31
N ASN A 171 11.56 -76.99 -35.34
CA ASN A 171 10.11 -77.13 -35.61
C ASN A 171 9.09 -77.77 -34.62
N ARG A 172 7.90 -77.15 -34.53
CA ARG A 172 6.61 -77.70 -35.05
C ARG A 172 5.39 -76.76 -34.94
N ASP A 173 5.04 -76.21 -36.10
CA ASP A 173 3.73 -76.02 -36.77
C ASP A 173 2.39 -75.91 -35.98
N SER A 174 1.64 -74.83 -36.23
CA SER A 174 0.20 -74.87 -36.60
C SER A 174 -0.33 -73.49 -37.07
N SER A 175 -0.20 -73.29 -38.39
CA SER A 175 -1.04 -72.53 -39.34
C SER A 175 -2.33 -71.81 -38.87
N ARG A 176 -2.45 -70.47 -39.12
CA ARG A 176 -3.41 -69.89 -40.11
C ARG A 176 -3.36 -68.34 -40.28
N ARG A 177 -3.20 -67.94 -41.56
CA ARG A 177 -3.73 -66.75 -42.31
C ARG A 177 -3.27 -65.30 -42.06
N VAL A 178 -2.20 -64.92 -42.79
CA VAL A 178 -1.99 -63.80 -43.76
C VAL A 178 -2.81 -62.48 -43.66
N ARG A 179 -2.13 -61.32 -43.44
CA ARG A 179 -1.99 -60.07 -44.29
C ARG A 179 -1.47 -58.86 -43.45
N PRO A 180 -0.82 -57.81 -44.05
CA PRO A 180 0.63 -57.60 -43.87
C PRO A 180 1.08 -56.32 -43.12
N ASN A 181 2.32 -56.39 -42.63
CA ASN A 181 3.34 -55.34 -42.37
C ASN A 181 2.99 -54.08 -41.56
N ALA A 182 3.71 -53.91 -40.44
CA ALA A 182 4.17 -52.60 -39.99
C ALA A 182 5.60 -52.70 -39.44
N VAL A 183 6.59 -52.43 -40.30
CA VAL A 183 7.96 -52.17 -39.88
C VAL A 183 7.97 -50.87 -39.08
N THR A 184 8.23 -50.93 -37.78
CA THR A 184 8.55 -49.75 -36.99
C THR A 184 9.95 -49.26 -37.34
N VAL A 185 10.02 -48.33 -38.29
CA VAL A 185 11.26 -47.63 -38.65
C VAL A 185 11.66 -46.69 -37.50
N HIS A 186 12.75 -47.01 -36.79
CA HIS A 186 13.39 -46.04 -35.91
C HIS A 186 13.95 -44.87 -36.73
N ARG A 187 13.50 -43.64 -36.44
CA ARG A 187 14.10 -42.42 -37.00
C ARG A 187 15.50 -42.23 -36.42
N ARG A 188 16.52 -42.38 -37.25
CA ARG A 188 17.88 -41.92 -36.92
C ARG A 188 17.92 -40.39 -36.84
N SER A 189 18.61 -39.86 -35.83
CA SER A 189 18.92 -38.45 -35.68
C SER A 189 19.91 -37.99 -36.75
N HIS A 190 19.71 -36.80 -37.31
CA HIS A 190 20.64 -36.16 -38.25
C HIS A 190 21.06 -34.79 -37.70
N ALA A 191 22.27 -34.35 -38.06
CA ALA A 191 22.79 -33.05 -37.65
C ALA A 191 21.96 -31.89 -38.26
N LYS A 192 21.57 -30.92 -37.42
CA LYS A 192 20.84 -29.73 -37.85
C LYS A 192 21.81 -28.70 -38.43
N SER A 193 21.70 -28.42 -39.72
CA SER A 193 22.30 -27.23 -40.34
C SER A 193 21.39 -26.02 -40.10
N ARG A 194 21.99 -24.82 -39.94
CA ARG A 194 21.32 -23.52 -39.73
C ARG A 194 20.27 -23.18 -40.82
N THR A 195 20.33 -23.82 -41.98
CA THR A 195 19.39 -23.58 -43.12
C THR A 195 18.39 -24.72 -43.36
N GLY A 196 18.34 -25.72 -42.48
CA GLY A 196 17.38 -26.82 -42.47
C GLY A 196 17.65 -27.94 -43.48
N CYS A 197 17.36 -29.19 -43.09
CA CYS A 197 17.56 -30.39 -43.92
C CYS A 197 16.61 -30.46 -45.13
N ARG A 198 17.10 -30.96 -46.27
CA ARG A 198 16.37 -31.09 -47.55
C ARG A 198 15.08 -31.92 -47.41
N THR A 199 15.06 -32.90 -46.51
CA THR A 199 13.88 -33.76 -46.25
C THR A 199 12.72 -33.00 -45.59
N CYS A 200 13.01 -31.99 -44.76
CA CYS A 200 11.98 -31.14 -44.14
C CYS A 200 11.40 -30.11 -45.12
N LYS A 201 12.22 -29.61 -46.06
CA LYS A 201 11.76 -28.72 -47.14
C LYS A 201 10.83 -29.44 -48.12
N ARG A 202 11.11 -30.71 -48.43
CA ARG A 202 10.24 -31.55 -49.29
C ARG A 202 8.86 -31.85 -48.71
N ARG A 203 8.71 -31.83 -47.37
CA ARG A 203 7.46 -32.20 -46.67
C ARG A 203 6.52 -31.02 -46.35
N ARG A 204 6.83 -29.79 -46.80
CA ARG A 204 5.99 -28.57 -46.60
C ARG A 204 5.50 -28.33 -45.16
N ILE A 205 6.28 -28.72 -44.14
CA ILE A 205 5.95 -28.47 -42.72
C ILE A 205 6.23 -27.01 -42.32
N LYS A 206 6.90 -26.22 -43.18
CA LYS A 206 6.92 -24.75 -43.14
C LYS A 206 6.73 -24.21 -44.56
N SER A 207 5.74 -23.34 -44.73
CA SER A 207 5.50 -22.58 -45.96
C SER A 207 6.61 -21.55 -46.20
N PRO A 208 7.04 -21.28 -47.45
CA PRO A 208 7.81 -20.08 -47.76
C PRO A 208 6.85 -18.88 -47.77
N ARG A 209 7.01 -17.94 -46.83
CA ARG A 209 6.36 -16.63 -46.96
C ARG A 209 7.19 -15.77 -47.88
N GLU A 210 6.59 -15.46 -49.03
CA GLU A 210 7.03 -14.45 -49.97
C GLU A 210 7.03 -13.05 -49.34
N SER A 211 7.93 -12.26 -49.90
CA SER A 211 8.30 -10.88 -49.60
C SER A 211 7.27 -9.86 -50.10
N SER A 212 6.85 -8.96 -49.22
CA SER A 212 6.54 -7.56 -49.54
C SER A 212 6.65 -6.69 -48.27
N THR A 213 7.61 -5.76 -48.31
CA THR A 213 7.98 -4.74 -47.31
C THR A 213 6.88 -3.64 -47.22
N PRO A 214 6.77 -2.80 -46.15
CA PRO A 214 7.82 -1.90 -45.68
C PRO A 214 8.12 -1.98 -44.16
N SER A 215 9.34 -1.58 -43.82
CA SER A 215 9.98 -1.58 -42.50
C SER A 215 9.25 -0.80 -41.40
N GLN A 216 8.99 -1.46 -40.26
CA GLN A 216 8.93 -0.84 -38.93
C GLN A 216 9.47 -1.79 -37.85
N PRO A 217 10.03 -1.26 -36.76
CA PRO A 217 11.36 -1.64 -36.27
C PRO A 217 11.36 -2.75 -35.23
N GLN A 218 12.54 -3.35 -35.09
CA GLN A 218 12.93 -4.17 -33.95
C GLN A 218 12.66 -3.42 -32.63
N GLY A 219 11.74 -3.93 -31.80
CA GLY A 219 11.87 -3.73 -30.35
C GLY A 219 12.99 -4.67 -29.89
N SER A 220 14.28 -4.30 -29.97
CA SER A 220 14.94 -3.52 -28.93
C SER A 220 14.22 -3.64 -27.59
N VAL A 221 14.92 -4.20 -26.59
CA VAL A 221 14.69 -3.74 -25.21
C VAL A 221 14.72 -2.22 -25.31
N PRO A 222 13.64 -1.49 -25.00
CA PRO A 222 13.82 -0.08 -24.74
C PRO A 222 14.52 -0.04 -23.38
N SER A 223 15.84 -0.15 -23.40
CA SER A 223 16.65 0.78 -22.62
C SER A 223 16.48 2.13 -23.28
N THR A 224 15.26 2.67 -23.28
CA THR A 224 15.04 4.07 -23.53
C THR A 224 15.58 4.76 -22.27
N CYS A 225 16.88 5.05 -22.28
CA CYS A 225 17.38 6.32 -21.75
C CYS A 225 16.82 7.46 -22.64
N ASP A 226 15.52 7.43 -22.93
CA ASP A 226 14.85 8.49 -23.64
C ASP A 226 14.44 9.50 -22.59
N LEU A 227 14.89 10.73 -22.78
CA LEU A 227 14.79 11.77 -21.77
C LEU A 227 13.31 12.07 -21.53
N ASN A 228 12.84 11.85 -20.30
CA ASN A 228 11.44 12.07 -19.97
C ASN A 228 11.15 13.58 -19.85
N LEU A 229 10.83 14.21 -20.99
CA LEU A 229 10.54 15.64 -21.08
C LEU A 229 9.36 16.07 -20.20
N ILE A 230 8.40 15.18 -19.94
CA ILE A 230 7.28 15.47 -19.03
C ILE A 230 7.82 15.60 -17.60
N ASP A 231 8.61 14.64 -17.13
CA ASP A 231 9.14 14.71 -15.76
C ASP A 231 10.10 15.90 -15.57
N LEU A 232 10.84 16.30 -16.63
CA LEU A 232 11.63 17.53 -16.61
C LEU A 232 10.76 18.80 -16.56
N GLU A 233 9.67 18.85 -17.33
CA GLU A 233 8.70 19.93 -17.25
C GLU A 233 8.10 20.04 -15.83
N LEU A 234 7.74 18.90 -15.24
CA LEU A 234 7.20 18.82 -13.88
C LEU A 234 8.23 19.29 -12.84
N MET A 235 9.50 18.87 -12.96
CA MET A 235 10.56 19.33 -12.06
C MET A 235 10.80 20.85 -12.19
N HIS A 236 10.84 21.37 -13.42
CA HIS A 236 10.94 22.80 -13.68
C HIS A 236 9.75 23.57 -13.09
N ASN A 237 8.53 23.08 -13.29
CA ASN A 237 7.32 23.69 -12.72
C ASN A 237 7.31 23.65 -11.19
N PHE A 238 7.85 22.60 -10.57
CA PHE A 238 7.93 22.51 -9.11
C PHE A 238 8.81 23.62 -8.53
N THR A 239 10.02 23.73 -9.06
CA THR A 239 11.05 24.68 -8.60
C THR A 239 10.75 26.14 -8.94
N THR A 240 10.02 26.36 -10.04
CA THR A 240 9.67 27.71 -10.53
C THR A 240 8.37 28.23 -9.92
N TYR A 241 7.30 27.42 -9.96
CA TYR A 241 5.93 27.88 -9.62
C TYR A 241 5.35 27.15 -8.40
N THR A 242 5.32 25.82 -8.39
CA THR A 242 4.58 25.05 -7.36
C THR A 242 5.08 25.35 -5.95
N CYS A 243 6.39 25.41 -5.72
CA CYS A 243 6.95 25.76 -4.40
C CYS A 243 6.45 27.11 -3.88
N THR A 244 6.16 28.06 -4.78
CA THR A 244 5.69 29.40 -4.41
C THR A 244 4.20 29.44 -4.05
N THR A 245 3.43 28.43 -4.46
CA THR A 245 1.99 28.33 -4.18
C THR A 245 1.68 27.45 -2.97
N ILE A 246 2.59 26.56 -2.57
CA ILE A 246 2.40 25.69 -1.40
C ILE A 246 3.01 26.25 -0.09
N ALA A 247 3.87 27.27 -0.15
CA ALA A 247 4.47 27.90 1.02
C ALA A 247 4.56 29.44 0.85
N SER A 248 4.22 30.20 1.89
CA SER A 248 4.30 31.67 1.88
C SER A 248 5.64 32.17 2.42
N ASP A 249 6.21 31.45 3.39
CA ASP A 249 7.49 31.82 4.00
C ASP A 249 8.65 31.72 2.98
N PRO A 250 9.47 32.78 2.82
CA PRO A 250 10.59 32.76 1.90
C PRO A 250 11.62 31.65 2.18
N ALA A 251 11.89 31.34 3.45
CA ALA A 251 12.87 30.32 3.82
C ALA A 251 12.35 28.91 3.53
N VAL A 252 11.07 28.63 3.83
CA VAL A 252 10.42 27.36 3.48
C VAL A 252 10.35 27.18 1.96
N ARG A 253 9.98 28.23 1.21
CA ARG A 253 9.99 28.20 -0.27
C ARG A 253 11.36 27.87 -0.82
N GLN A 254 12.40 28.48 -0.27
CA GLN A 254 13.76 28.22 -0.72
C GLN A 254 14.21 26.80 -0.37
N MET A 255 13.88 26.31 0.83
CA MET A 255 14.14 24.93 1.24
C MET A 255 13.45 23.92 0.30
N LEU A 256 12.17 24.12 -0.03
CA LEU A 256 11.46 23.26 -0.98
C LEU A 256 12.07 23.32 -2.38
N ARG A 257 12.47 24.50 -2.84
CA ARG A 257 13.07 24.69 -4.17
C ARG A 257 14.43 24.00 -4.32
N THR A 258 15.29 24.05 -3.30
CA THR A 258 16.66 23.56 -3.39
C THR A 258 16.88 22.28 -2.61
N THR A 259 16.61 22.33 -1.31
CA THR A 259 16.98 21.30 -0.36
C THR A 259 16.13 20.04 -0.56
N ALA A 260 14.81 20.20 -0.69
CA ALA A 260 13.93 19.06 -0.96
C ALA A 260 14.25 18.41 -2.33
N VAL A 261 14.61 19.20 -3.34
CA VAL A 261 15.01 18.68 -4.66
C VAL A 261 16.35 17.93 -4.57
N HIS A 262 17.33 18.45 -3.84
CA HIS A 262 18.60 17.75 -3.61
C HIS A 262 18.36 16.39 -2.93
N MET A 263 17.55 16.37 -1.87
CA MET A 263 17.16 15.13 -1.19
C MET A 263 16.41 14.18 -2.14
N ALA A 264 15.60 14.70 -3.05
CA ALA A 264 14.84 13.92 -4.01
C ALA A 264 15.70 13.28 -5.11
N VAL A 265 16.81 13.91 -5.52
CA VAL A 265 17.74 13.32 -6.50
C VAL A 265 18.32 12.00 -5.99
N GLU A 266 18.55 11.89 -4.68
CA GLU A 266 19.02 10.67 -4.02
C GLU A 266 17.88 9.71 -3.62
N CYS A 267 16.62 10.12 -3.79
CA CYS A 267 15.47 9.47 -3.18
C CYS A 267 14.26 9.39 -4.12
N GLU A 268 14.09 8.23 -4.76
CA GLU A 268 13.09 8.03 -5.81
C GLU A 268 11.65 8.34 -5.38
N TYR A 269 11.21 7.89 -4.20
CA TYR A 269 9.82 8.13 -3.75
C TYR A 269 9.56 9.61 -3.49
N LEU A 270 10.55 10.35 -2.98
CA LEU A 270 10.43 11.79 -2.74
C LEU A 270 10.40 12.54 -4.07
N MET A 271 11.25 12.16 -5.04
CA MET A 271 11.21 12.68 -6.40
C MET A 271 9.83 12.50 -7.04
N ARG A 272 9.28 11.29 -6.97
CA ARG A 272 7.96 10.99 -7.51
C ARG A 272 6.86 11.80 -6.82
N ALA A 273 6.92 12.01 -5.51
CA ALA A 273 5.96 12.88 -4.81
C ALA A 273 6.05 14.35 -5.27
N ILE A 274 7.27 14.89 -5.45
CA ILE A 274 7.48 16.23 -6.02
C ILE A 274 6.84 16.35 -7.40
N LEU A 275 7.11 15.37 -8.29
CA LEU A 275 6.55 15.34 -9.64
C LEU A 275 5.03 15.20 -9.62
N ALA A 276 4.48 14.41 -8.69
CA ALA A 276 3.04 14.21 -8.56
C ALA A 276 2.31 15.51 -8.18
N VAL A 277 2.79 16.22 -7.16
CA VAL A 277 2.22 17.52 -6.74
C VAL A 277 2.37 18.56 -7.86
N SER A 278 3.52 18.57 -8.54
CA SER A 278 3.75 19.48 -9.68
C SER A 278 2.81 19.21 -10.86
N ALA A 279 2.56 17.95 -11.19
CA ALA A 279 1.61 17.57 -12.23
C ALA A 279 0.18 17.98 -11.84
N LEU A 280 -0.19 17.76 -10.59
CA LEU A 280 -1.49 18.16 -10.07
C LEU A 280 -1.70 19.69 -10.16
N HIS A 281 -0.67 20.46 -9.78
CA HIS A 281 -0.67 21.91 -9.95
C HIS A 281 -0.88 22.31 -11.41
N LEU A 282 -0.11 21.75 -12.36
CA LEU A 282 -0.27 22.06 -13.79
C LEU A 282 -1.62 21.66 -14.36
N SER A 283 -2.25 20.61 -13.84
CA SER A 283 -3.58 20.16 -14.28
C SER A 283 -4.65 21.25 -14.11
N ARG A 284 -4.49 22.14 -13.12
CA ARG A 284 -5.41 23.27 -12.84
C ARG A 284 -5.18 24.44 -13.78
N TYR A 285 -3.91 24.78 -14.04
CA TYR A 285 -3.54 25.94 -14.86
C TYR A 285 -3.47 25.64 -16.37
N ARG A 286 -3.56 24.36 -16.77
CA ARG A 286 -3.56 23.93 -18.18
C ARG A 286 -4.71 22.98 -18.48
N PRO A 287 -5.95 23.49 -18.58
CA PRO A 287 -7.15 22.67 -18.76
C PRO A 287 -7.08 21.78 -20.02
N GLN A 288 -6.37 22.20 -21.07
CA GLN A 288 -6.23 21.46 -22.33
C GLN A 288 -5.49 20.12 -22.14
N LYS A 289 -4.61 20.01 -21.15
CA LYS A 289 -3.83 18.81 -20.83
C LYS A 289 -4.16 18.25 -19.45
N LYS A 290 -5.31 18.63 -18.88
CA LYS A 290 -5.71 18.27 -17.51
C LYS A 290 -5.67 16.76 -17.27
N THR A 291 -6.25 15.97 -18.17
CA THR A 291 -6.30 14.50 -18.05
C THR A 291 -4.91 13.87 -18.01
N LEU A 292 -4.02 14.30 -18.92
CA LEU A 292 -2.62 13.86 -18.97
C LEU A 292 -1.90 14.14 -17.65
N TYR A 293 -2.01 15.35 -17.12
CA TYR A 293 -1.34 15.72 -15.88
C TYR A 293 -1.94 15.00 -14.66
N LEU A 294 -3.26 14.80 -14.61
CA LEU A 294 -3.89 14.00 -13.55
C LEU A 294 -3.43 12.54 -13.57
N GLU A 295 -3.38 11.92 -14.75
CA GLU A 295 -2.86 10.56 -14.91
C GLU A 295 -1.40 10.47 -14.47
N ARG A 296 -0.58 11.46 -14.86
CA ARG A 296 0.84 11.52 -14.46
C ARG A 296 1.00 11.72 -12.95
N ALA A 297 0.18 12.56 -12.35
CA ALA A 297 0.16 12.79 -10.91
C ALA A 297 -0.16 11.50 -10.15
N MET A 298 -1.23 10.80 -10.56
CA MET A 298 -1.65 9.53 -9.97
C MET A 298 -0.58 8.45 -10.13
N HIS A 299 -0.01 8.29 -11.33
CA HIS A 299 1.03 7.31 -11.59
C HIS A 299 2.25 7.51 -10.67
N HIS A 300 2.75 8.75 -10.58
CA HIS A 300 3.89 9.06 -9.72
C HIS A 300 3.57 8.89 -8.25
N HIS A 301 2.40 9.34 -7.79
CA HIS A 301 2.02 9.22 -6.39
C HIS A 301 1.82 7.75 -5.96
N GLN A 302 1.21 6.91 -6.80
CA GLN A 302 1.05 5.49 -6.54
C GLN A 302 2.41 4.78 -6.46
N ALA A 303 3.32 5.06 -7.41
CA ALA A 303 4.66 4.49 -7.41
C ALA A 303 5.51 4.97 -6.21
N ALA A 304 5.37 6.25 -5.82
CA ALA A 304 6.03 6.78 -4.62
C ALA A 304 5.53 6.07 -3.35
N SER A 305 4.21 5.95 -3.23
CA SER A 305 3.55 5.36 -2.06
C SER A 305 3.86 3.87 -1.91
N SER A 306 3.95 3.11 -3.01
CA SER A 306 4.31 1.69 -2.93
C SER A 306 5.70 1.47 -2.32
N VAL A 307 6.67 2.32 -2.68
CA VAL A 307 8.03 2.28 -2.14
C VAL A 307 8.06 2.79 -0.70
N ALA A 308 7.39 3.91 -0.41
CA ALA A 308 7.33 4.50 0.92
C ALA A 308 6.69 3.54 1.94
N ILE A 309 5.62 2.82 1.59
CA ILE A 309 4.95 1.85 2.47
C ILE A 309 5.88 0.71 2.88
N GLU A 310 6.75 0.25 1.98
CA GLU A 310 7.72 -0.81 2.28
C GLU A 310 8.77 -0.31 3.28
N LEU A 311 9.34 0.86 3.02
CA LEU A 311 10.37 1.48 3.85
C LEU A 311 9.84 1.95 5.22
N MET A 312 8.58 2.37 5.33
CA MET A 312 7.97 2.76 6.61
C MET A 312 7.85 1.60 7.62
N THR A 313 7.96 0.34 7.17
CA THR A 313 7.92 -0.82 8.08
C THR A 313 9.16 -0.92 8.99
N ASP A 314 10.26 -0.24 8.66
CA ASP A 314 11.49 -0.17 9.44
C ASP A 314 12.06 1.26 9.40
N LEU A 315 11.25 2.22 9.89
CA LEU A 315 11.56 3.64 9.79
C LEU A 315 12.80 4.03 10.62
N ARG A 316 13.88 4.43 9.94
CA ARG A 316 15.12 4.90 10.57
C ARG A 316 15.11 6.42 10.74
N VAL A 317 15.84 6.92 11.76
CA VAL A 317 15.95 8.36 12.04
C VAL A 317 16.54 9.14 10.85
N GLU A 318 17.51 8.55 10.14
CA GLU A 318 18.16 9.13 8.95
C GLU A 318 17.21 9.35 7.76
N GLU A 319 16.12 8.59 7.70
CA GLU A 319 15.14 8.64 6.61
C GLU A 319 13.96 9.54 6.95
N CYS A 320 13.81 9.92 8.23
CA CYS A 320 12.67 10.70 8.72
C CYS A 320 12.53 12.04 8.01
N GLU A 321 13.62 12.71 7.66
CA GLU A 321 13.56 13.99 6.93
C GLU A 321 12.91 13.82 5.55
N ARG A 322 13.34 12.79 4.80
CA ARG A 322 12.79 12.47 3.48
C ARG A 322 11.34 12.00 3.57
N PHE A 323 11.03 11.19 4.58
CA PHE A 323 9.66 10.76 4.85
C PHE A 323 8.74 11.90 5.25
N HIS A 324 9.22 12.84 6.06
CA HIS A 324 8.43 14.00 6.44
C HIS A 324 8.06 14.83 5.20
N LEU A 325 9.02 15.12 4.32
CA LEU A 325 8.76 15.82 3.06
C LEU A 325 7.84 15.03 2.13
N PHE A 326 8.05 13.72 1.99
CA PHE A 326 7.20 12.85 1.18
C PHE A 326 5.73 12.88 1.66
N SER A 327 5.54 12.72 2.96
CA SER A 327 4.21 12.61 3.53
C SER A 327 3.51 13.98 3.56
N MET A 328 4.25 15.06 3.76
CA MET A 328 3.79 16.44 3.55
C MET A 328 3.32 16.68 2.11
N LEU A 329 4.12 16.31 1.10
CA LEU A 329 3.72 16.39 -0.31
C LEU A 329 2.51 15.50 -0.63
N THR A 330 2.40 14.35 0.03
CA THR A 330 1.26 13.44 -0.09
C THR A 330 -0.03 14.08 0.42
N VAL A 331 0.03 14.90 1.47
CA VAL A 331 -1.12 15.68 1.94
C VAL A 331 -1.55 16.71 0.89
N TYR A 332 -0.61 17.47 0.31
CA TYR A 332 -0.93 18.40 -0.79
C TYR A 332 -1.51 17.69 -2.02
N TYR A 333 -0.97 16.52 -2.35
CA TYR A 333 -1.49 15.70 -3.43
C TYR A 333 -2.94 15.28 -3.14
N ALA A 334 -3.21 14.74 -1.95
CA ALA A 334 -4.54 14.26 -1.58
C ALA A 334 -5.58 15.39 -1.51
N LEU A 335 -5.18 16.58 -1.05
CA LEU A 335 -6.01 17.78 -1.03
C LEU A 335 -6.31 18.29 -2.45
N GLY A 336 -5.30 18.39 -3.32
CA GLY A 336 -5.48 18.90 -4.67
C GLY A 336 -6.13 17.92 -5.65
N CYS A 337 -6.31 16.64 -5.28
CA CYS A 337 -6.93 15.65 -6.13
C CYS A 337 -8.40 16.00 -6.38
N PRO A 338 -8.93 15.75 -7.61
CA PRO A 338 -10.35 15.88 -7.86
C PRO A 338 -11.16 15.00 -6.88
N ILE A 339 -12.20 15.57 -6.30
CA ILE A 339 -13.07 14.87 -5.37
C ILE A 339 -13.85 13.80 -6.13
N ASN A 340 -13.75 12.56 -5.69
CA ASN A 340 -14.41 11.42 -6.32
C ASN A 340 -15.86 11.31 -5.81
N GLU A 341 -16.83 11.27 -6.73
CA GLU A 341 -18.25 11.18 -6.37
C GLU A 341 -18.60 9.90 -5.59
N ALA A 342 -17.83 8.81 -5.78
CA ALA A 342 -18.00 7.58 -5.03
C ALA A 342 -17.68 7.73 -3.52
N ASP A 343 -16.75 8.61 -3.16
CA ASP A 343 -16.40 8.92 -1.77
C ASP A 343 -17.43 9.84 -1.08
N LEU A 344 -18.48 10.23 -1.82
CA LEU A 344 -19.58 11.08 -1.36
C LEU A 344 -20.88 10.28 -1.14
N GLY A 345 -20.92 8.99 -1.48
CA GLY A 345 -22.12 8.18 -1.32
C GLY A 345 -22.53 8.05 0.17
N PRO A 346 -23.83 7.81 0.47
CA PRO A 346 -24.37 7.78 1.83
C PRO A 346 -23.78 6.70 2.76
N GLY A 347 -22.92 5.80 2.26
CA GLY A 347 -22.18 4.80 3.05
C GLY A 347 -20.68 5.08 3.23
N SER A 348 -20.18 6.22 2.74
CA SER A 348 -18.76 6.59 2.86
C SER A 348 -18.50 7.39 4.15
N PRO A 349 -17.35 7.21 4.83
CA PRO A 349 -17.07 7.88 6.11
C PRO A 349 -17.09 9.40 5.96
N LEU A 350 -17.63 10.12 6.94
CA LEU A 350 -17.69 11.59 6.94
C LEU A 350 -16.29 12.21 6.82
N ILE A 351 -15.31 11.58 7.46
CA ILE A 351 -13.92 12.00 7.40
C ILE A 351 -13.26 11.60 6.06
N PRO A 352 -12.72 12.57 5.30
CA PRO A 352 -11.97 12.30 4.07
C PRO A 352 -10.68 11.52 4.32
N HIS A 353 -10.22 10.81 3.29
CA HIS A 353 -8.97 10.07 3.34
C HIS A 353 -7.76 10.96 3.68
N TRP A 354 -7.70 12.18 3.13
CA TRP A 354 -6.58 13.09 3.40
C TRP A 354 -6.46 13.44 4.88
N LEU A 355 -7.57 13.51 5.62
CA LEU A 355 -7.54 13.83 7.05
C LEU A 355 -6.95 12.66 7.86
N ARG A 356 -7.22 11.42 7.43
CA ARG A 356 -6.57 10.22 7.98
C ARG A 356 -5.07 10.17 7.66
N LEU A 357 -4.65 10.64 6.47
CA LEU A 357 -3.24 10.68 6.10
C LEU A 357 -2.42 11.58 7.04
N LEU A 358 -3.04 12.64 7.57
CA LEU A 358 -2.37 13.51 8.52
C LEU A 358 -1.90 12.72 9.77
N HIS A 359 -2.71 11.76 10.26
CA HIS A 359 -2.34 10.90 11.40
C HIS A 359 -1.08 10.07 11.16
N GLY A 360 -0.81 9.69 9.91
CA GLY A 360 0.40 8.96 9.53
C GLY A 360 1.70 9.74 9.75
N MET A 361 1.64 11.07 9.90
CA MET A 361 2.80 11.93 10.15
C MET A 361 3.35 11.84 11.58
N GLU A 362 2.51 11.40 12.51
CA GLU A 362 2.77 11.54 13.94
C GLU A 362 4.00 10.75 14.43
N PRO A 363 4.20 9.48 14.04
CA PRO A 363 5.41 8.74 14.40
C PRO A 363 6.69 9.40 13.85
N ILE A 364 6.64 9.95 12.62
CA ILE A 364 7.78 10.64 11.98
C ILE A 364 8.13 11.90 12.77
N LEU A 365 7.12 12.71 13.10
CA LEU A 365 7.30 13.93 13.87
C LEU A 365 7.79 13.65 15.30
N HIS A 366 7.35 12.56 15.93
CA HIS A 366 7.87 12.15 17.24
C HIS A 366 9.38 11.83 17.18
N MET A 367 9.85 11.17 16.12
CA MET A 367 11.28 10.88 15.95
C MET A 367 12.12 12.10 15.57
N LEU A 368 11.57 13.02 14.78
CA LEU A 368 12.28 14.26 14.42
C LEU A 368 12.34 15.27 15.57
N ASN A 369 11.39 15.23 16.51
CA ASN A 369 11.26 16.17 17.62
C ASN A 369 11.38 17.66 17.18
N PRO A 370 10.35 18.23 16.51
CA PRO A 370 10.39 19.59 15.94
C PRO A 370 10.79 20.71 16.92
N LYS A 371 10.59 20.50 18.23
CA LYS A 371 10.96 21.46 19.28
C LYS A 371 12.47 21.65 19.36
N GLU A 372 13.20 20.54 19.34
CA GLU A 372 14.66 20.51 19.50
C GLU A 372 15.40 20.24 18.19
N TYR A 373 14.66 20.01 17.10
CA TYR A 373 15.23 19.69 15.80
C TYR A 373 16.21 20.75 15.31
N ARG A 374 17.37 20.25 14.88
CA ARG A 374 18.46 21.00 14.22
C ARG A 374 18.95 20.15 13.06
N GLY A 375 18.57 20.53 11.85
CA GLY A 375 18.92 19.79 10.65
C GLY A 375 18.41 20.46 9.38
N THR A 376 18.31 19.68 8.31
CA THR A 376 17.91 20.12 6.97
C THR A 376 16.55 20.80 6.93
N LEU A 377 15.59 20.32 7.73
CA LEU A 377 14.21 20.82 7.79
C LEU A 377 14.01 21.99 8.78
N THR A 378 15.08 22.61 9.28
CA THR A 378 15.00 23.69 10.28
C THR A 378 14.09 24.83 9.81
N PRO A 379 14.18 25.33 8.55
CA PRO A 379 13.29 26.38 8.07
C PRO A 379 11.80 26.01 8.19
N LEU A 380 11.47 24.74 7.91
CA LEU A 380 10.10 24.23 7.99
C LEU A 380 9.59 24.19 9.43
N PHE A 381 10.37 23.63 10.36
CA PHE A 381 9.95 23.52 11.75
C PHE A 381 9.98 24.85 12.50
N ASP A 382 10.92 25.74 12.21
CA ASP A 382 10.95 27.09 12.78
C ASP A 382 9.76 27.91 12.30
N TYR A 383 9.42 27.80 11.02
CA TYR A 383 8.21 28.40 10.48
C TYR A 383 6.95 27.82 11.15
N GLY A 384 6.84 26.49 11.26
CA GLY A 384 5.73 25.83 11.97
C GLY A 384 5.61 26.27 13.43
N LYS A 385 6.72 26.40 14.15
CA LYS A 385 6.74 26.95 15.53
C LYS A 385 6.25 28.39 15.59
N SER A 386 6.66 29.24 14.65
CA SER A 386 6.19 30.63 14.55
C SER A 386 4.68 30.70 14.32
N ARG A 387 4.16 29.82 13.45
CA ARG A 387 2.71 29.68 13.18
C ARG A 387 1.94 29.17 14.39
N MET A 388 2.46 28.18 15.11
CA MET A 388 1.82 27.61 16.30
C MET A 388 1.85 28.55 17.51
N ARG A 389 2.85 29.45 17.62
CA ARG A 389 3.04 30.27 18.82
C ARG A 389 1.79 31.06 19.20
N PRO A 390 1.14 31.85 18.30
CA PRO A 390 -0.11 32.54 18.64
C PRO A 390 -1.21 31.61 19.15
N PHE A 391 -1.34 30.41 18.58
CA PHE A 391 -2.35 29.44 18.99
C PHE A 391 -2.10 28.88 20.39
N LEU A 392 -0.83 28.62 20.73
CA LEU A 392 -0.41 28.14 22.05
C LEU A 392 -0.45 29.24 23.12
N THR A 393 -0.24 30.50 22.75
CA THR A 393 -0.18 31.64 23.69
C THR A 393 -1.48 32.42 23.81
N ALA A 394 -2.50 32.15 22.99
CA ALA A 394 -3.80 32.82 23.02
C ALA A 394 -4.71 32.30 24.15
N THR A 395 -4.20 32.20 25.37
CA THR A 395 -5.01 31.97 26.58
C THR A 395 -5.12 33.25 27.40
N PRO A 396 -6.33 33.83 27.58
CA PRO A 396 -7.62 33.39 27.03
C PRO A 396 -7.78 33.67 25.51
N PRO A 397 -8.74 33.00 24.83
CA PRO A 397 -9.05 33.25 23.42
C PRO A 397 -9.30 34.74 23.15
N ARG A 398 -8.91 35.23 21.97
CA ARG A 398 -9.10 36.65 21.59
C ARG A 398 -10.53 37.13 21.74
N ASP A 399 -11.49 36.27 21.39
CA ASP A 399 -12.91 36.47 21.64
C ASP A 399 -13.44 35.28 22.45
N PRO A 400 -13.69 35.46 23.76
CA PRO A 400 -14.22 34.39 24.61
C PRO A 400 -15.71 34.12 24.36
N THR A 401 -16.43 34.99 23.65
CA THR A 401 -17.87 34.86 23.39
C THR A 401 -18.18 34.04 22.14
N LEU A 402 -17.22 33.97 21.20
CA LEU A 402 -17.36 33.19 19.98
C LEU A 402 -17.69 31.72 20.30
N LEU A 403 -18.71 31.12 19.69
CA LEU A 403 -19.19 29.76 19.98
C LEU A 403 -19.64 29.50 21.43
N ALA A 404 -19.86 30.53 22.27
CA ALA A 404 -20.36 30.34 23.64
C ALA A 404 -21.75 29.68 23.65
N ASP A 405 -22.62 30.12 22.74
CA ASP A 405 -23.98 29.58 22.60
C ASP A 405 -23.96 28.10 22.18
N LEU A 406 -23.10 27.73 21.22
CA LEU A 406 -22.89 26.34 20.82
C LEU A 406 -22.44 25.48 22.00
N GLN A 407 -21.43 25.94 22.75
CA GLN A 407 -20.94 25.21 23.92
C GLN A 407 -22.04 25.01 24.96
N SER A 408 -22.83 26.05 25.24
CA SER A 408 -23.94 25.98 26.19
C SER A 408 -25.05 25.02 25.74
N SER A 409 -25.33 24.97 24.43
CA SER A 409 -26.32 24.08 23.83
C SER A 409 -25.89 22.62 23.95
N ILE A 410 -24.62 22.32 23.65
CA ILE A 410 -24.06 20.97 23.84
C ILE A 410 -24.15 20.53 25.30
N HIS A 411 -23.81 21.39 26.27
CA HIS A 411 -23.91 21.02 27.69
C HIS A 411 -25.33 20.70 28.14
N ARG A 412 -26.35 21.28 27.50
CA ARG A 412 -27.76 21.07 27.83
C ARG A 412 -28.33 19.81 27.17
N THR A 413 -27.94 19.55 25.94
CA THR A 413 -28.56 18.49 25.11
C THR A 413 -27.73 17.20 25.08
N CYS A 414 -26.43 17.25 25.41
CA CYS A 414 -25.55 16.10 25.25
C CYS A 414 -26.00 14.91 26.08
N THR A 415 -26.28 13.80 25.39
CA THR A 415 -26.78 12.56 26.00
C THR A 415 -25.69 11.81 26.76
N ASN A 416 -24.42 11.95 26.35
CA ASN A 416 -23.29 11.28 26.96
C ASN A 416 -22.33 12.30 27.63
N PRO A 417 -22.33 12.43 28.96
CA PRO A 417 -21.50 13.41 29.66
C PRO A 417 -20.00 13.15 29.51
N ASP A 418 -19.58 11.91 29.21
CA ASP A 418 -18.17 11.57 29.02
C ASP A 418 -17.56 12.23 27.77
N LEU A 419 -18.40 12.65 26.82
CA LEU A 419 -17.96 13.32 25.59
C LEU A 419 -17.79 14.83 25.75
N ILE A 420 -18.40 15.43 26.78
CA ILE A 420 -18.37 16.89 27.02
C ILE A 420 -16.93 17.44 27.08
N PRO A 421 -15.97 16.82 27.80
CA PRO A 421 -14.58 17.31 27.82
C PRO A 421 -13.92 17.31 26.44
N THR A 422 -14.28 16.35 25.58
CA THR A 422 -13.77 16.25 24.21
C THR A 422 -14.34 17.38 23.34
N TYR A 423 -15.65 17.62 23.43
CA TYR A 423 -16.32 18.72 22.73
C TYR A 423 -15.83 20.09 23.17
N ASP A 424 -15.65 20.29 24.48
CA ASP A 424 -15.14 21.53 25.04
C ASP A 424 -13.74 21.86 24.57
N ASN A 425 -12.87 20.86 24.55
CA ASN A 425 -11.53 21.07 24.04
C ASN A 425 -11.58 21.48 22.56
N MET A 426 -12.39 20.78 21.77
CA MET A 426 -12.54 21.05 20.34
C MET A 426 -13.08 22.46 20.06
N ILE A 427 -14.13 22.86 20.78
CA ILE A 427 -14.71 24.21 20.68
C ILE A 427 -13.69 25.27 21.09
N GLN A 428 -12.94 25.06 22.17
CA GLN A 428 -11.89 26.00 22.58
C GLN A 428 -10.80 26.17 21.51
N GLN A 429 -10.38 25.10 20.85
CA GLN A 429 -9.42 25.22 19.74
C GLN A 429 -10.02 25.95 18.55
N LEU A 430 -11.26 25.64 18.21
CA LEU A 430 -11.95 26.28 17.10
C LEU A 430 -12.13 27.78 17.35
N ARG A 431 -12.45 28.19 18.58
CA ARG A 431 -12.47 29.60 19.00
C ARG A 431 -11.12 30.28 18.78
N ARG A 432 -10.00 29.62 19.11
CA ARG A 432 -8.66 30.17 18.88
C ARG A 432 -8.39 30.36 17.39
N MET A 433 -8.69 29.35 16.57
CA MET A 433 -8.48 29.44 15.12
C MET A 433 -9.35 30.51 14.50
N LEU A 434 -10.67 30.48 14.75
CA LEU A 434 -11.61 31.46 14.22
C LEU A 434 -11.32 32.87 14.74
N GLY A 435 -10.93 33.03 16.01
CA GLY A 435 -10.47 34.30 16.55
C GLY A 435 -9.27 34.85 15.77
N LEU A 436 -8.29 34.02 15.39
CA LEU A 436 -7.15 34.45 14.59
C LEU A 436 -7.50 34.79 13.13
N ILE A 437 -8.56 34.17 12.59
CA ILE A 437 -8.98 34.29 11.19
C ILE A 437 -9.99 35.43 10.99
N LEU A 438 -10.96 35.57 11.89
CA LEU A 438 -12.10 36.48 11.78
C LEU A 438 -11.87 37.83 12.46
N THR A 439 -11.00 37.91 13.48
CA THR A 439 -10.72 39.19 14.16
C THR A 439 -9.52 39.89 13.51
N PRO A 440 -9.68 41.10 12.95
CA PRO A 440 -8.56 41.92 12.50
C PRO A 440 -7.62 42.21 13.67
N SER A 441 -6.32 42.24 13.41
CA SER A 441 -5.35 42.69 14.42
C SER A 441 -5.62 44.17 14.73
N ASP A 442 -6.04 44.49 15.96
CA ASP A 442 -6.32 45.87 16.44
C ASP A 442 -5.18 46.89 16.22
N GLY A 443 -4.00 46.42 15.82
CA GLY A 443 -2.86 47.28 15.44
C GLY A 443 -3.03 48.07 14.13
N ALA A 444 -4.06 47.81 13.30
CA ALA A 444 -4.28 48.57 12.07
C ALA A 444 -5.13 49.85 12.26
N LEU A 445 -5.89 49.96 13.36
CA LEU A 445 -6.80 51.08 13.61
C LEU A 445 -6.41 51.94 14.84
N SER A 446 -5.38 51.56 15.59
CA SER A 446 -4.87 52.33 16.75
C SER A 446 -3.67 53.22 16.41
N LEU A 447 -3.63 53.81 15.22
CA LEU A 447 -2.67 54.87 14.87
C LEU A 447 -3.21 56.29 15.09
N THR A 448 -4.33 56.46 15.79
CA THR A 448 -4.97 57.79 15.92
C THR A 448 -5.03 58.37 17.33
N ASN A 449 -4.56 57.74 18.41
CA ASN A 449 -4.44 58.43 19.70
C ASN A 449 -3.52 57.70 20.69
N GLY A 450 -2.24 58.07 20.73
CA GLY A 450 -1.31 57.63 21.78
C GLY A 450 0.14 57.59 21.29
N THR A 451 1.01 58.30 22.02
CA THR A 451 2.47 58.48 21.84
C THR A 451 3.25 57.37 21.11
N PRO A 452 4.27 57.73 20.30
CA PRO A 452 4.90 56.84 19.34
C PRO A 452 5.65 55.71 20.04
N ALA A 453 5.15 54.48 19.88
CA ALA A 453 5.95 53.29 20.11
C ALA A 453 7.16 53.34 19.16
N SER A 454 8.34 53.00 19.69
CA SER A 454 9.62 52.96 18.97
C SER A 454 9.47 52.46 17.52
N PRO A 455 10.20 53.04 16.55
CA PRO A 455 10.17 52.54 15.17
C PRO A 455 10.49 51.05 15.08
N ALA A 456 11.22 50.46 16.03
CA ALA A 456 11.45 49.01 16.11
C ALA A 456 10.18 48.21 16.46
N SER A 457 9.29 48.73 17.31
CA SER A 457 8.01 48.08 17.65
C SER A 457 6.94 48.25 16.56
N ALA A 458 6.93 49.39 15.87
CA ALA A 458 6.08 49.59 14.69
C ALA A 458 6.56 48.73 13.51
N LEU A 459 7.88 48.62 13.30
CA LEU A 459 8.45 47.72 12.31
C LEU A 459 8.27 46.25 12.70
N ALA A 460 8.30 45.87 13.98
CA ALA A 460 7.99 44.52 14.44
C ALA A 460 6.49 44.17 14.31
N ALA A 461 5.60 45.14 14.50
CA ALA A 461 4.16 44.98 14.27
C ALA A 461 3.81 44.94 12.77
N ALA A 462 4.50 45.74 11.94
CA ALA A 462 4.35 45.74 10.48
C ALA A 462 5.05 44.55 9.80
N ALA A 463 6.20 44.11 10.31
CA ALA A 463 6.88 42.88 9.88
C ALA A 463 6.19 41.62 10.43
N GLY A 464 5.44 41.75 11.52
CA GLY A 464 4.47 40.77 12.03
C GLY A 464 3.10 40.87 11.38
N GLY A 465 3.02 41.37 10.14
CA GLY A 465 1.80 41.43 9.35
C GLY A 465 1.04 40.10 9.44
N SER A 466 -0.19 40.20 9.97
CA SER A 466 -1.06 39.10 10.39
C SER A 466 -0.71 37.76 9.75
N ALA A 467 0.07 36.94 10.47
CA ALA A 467 0.49 35.63 10.01
C ALA A 467 -0.71 34.77 9.56
N TRP A 468 -1.91 35.04 10.07
CA TRP A 468 -3.15 34.29 9.81
C TRP A 468 -4.03 34.85 8.68
N THR A 469 -3.63 35.94 8.01
CA THR A 469 -4.32 36.41 6.78
C THR A 469 -4.16 35.46 5.60
N LYS A 470 -3.16 34.57 5.65
CA LYS A 470 -2.94 33.48 4.68
C LYS A 470 -2.79 32.19 5.45
N ILE A 471 -3.88 31.43 5.56
CA ILE A 471 -3.85 30.08 6.12
C ILE A 471 -3.18 29.16 5.08
N GLU A 472 -2.30 28.27 5.52
CA GLU A 472 -1.57 27.28 4.73
C GLU A 472 -2.02 25.86 5.07
N ALA A 473 -1.64 24.88 4.25
CA ALA A 473 -1.96 23.47 4.51
C ALA A 473 -1.38 22.98 5.85
N TYR A 474 -0.25 23.53 6.30
CA TYR A 474 0.32 23.19 7.60
C TYR A 474 -0.55 23.62 8.78
N ASP A 475 -1.44 24.61 8.62
CA ASP A 475 -2.36 24.98 9.70
C ASP A 475 -3.46 23.93 9.90
N ILE A 476 -3.80 23.19 8.85
CA ILE A 476 -4.64 21.99 8.95
C ILE A 476 -3.91 20.88 9.73
N LEU A 477 -2.59 20.77 9.56
CA LEU A 477 -1.75 19.85 10.36
C LEU A 477 -1.64 20.30 11.84
N ILE A 478 -1.65 21.62 12.13
CA ILE A 478 -1.71 22.14 13.50
C ILE A 478 -3.01 21.72 14.20
N TRP A 479 -4.13 21.76 13.48
CA TRP A 479 -5.43 21.28 13.97
C TRP A 479 -5.38 19.77 14.30
N GLN A 480 -4.77 18.98 13.44
CA GLN A 480 -4.57 17.54 13.66
C GLN A 480 -3.66 17.24 14.87
N TRP A 481 -2.54 17.97 15.02
CA TRP A 481 -1.57 17.77 16.10
C TRP A 481 -2.11 18.16 17.48
N THR A 482 -3.12 19.02 17.54
CA THR A 482 -3.56 19.58 18.81
C THR A 482 -4.73 18.83 19.44
N GLN A 483 -5.73 18.29 18.71
CA GLN A 483 -6.91 17.66 19.37
C GLN A 483 -7.67 16.57 18.59
N GLY A 484 -7.20 16.12 17.42
CA GLY A 484 -7.94 15.15 16.59
C GLY A 484 -8.07 13.74 17.17
N ARG A 485 -7.20 13.33 18.11
CA ARG A 485 -7.11 11.90 18.51
C ARG A 485 -8.39 11.36 19.17
N ASN A 486 -9.06 12.16 20.00
CA ASN A 486 -10.27 11.72 20.71
C ASN A 486 -11.56 12.12 19.98
N PHE A 487 -11.52 13.19 19.18
CA PHE A 487 -12.69 13.70 18.47
C PHE A 487 -12.93 12.99 17.12
N LEU A 488 -11.88 12.71 16.35
CA LEU A 488 -12.04 12.08 15.02
C LEU A 488 -12.71 10.70 15.07
N PRO A 489 -12.40 9.80 16.03
CA PRO A 489 -13.10 8.52 16.15
C PRO A 489 -14.62 8.67 16.29
N LEU A 490 -15.12 9.77 16.87
CA LEU A 490 -16.56 10.05 16.98
C LEU A 490 -17.21 10.29 15.62
N LEU A 491 -16.47 10.87 14.68
CA LEU A 491 -16.92 11.14 13.31
C LEU A 491 -16.69 9.95 12.36
N GLU A 492 -15.84 8.98 12.74
CA GLU A 492 -15.62 7.73 11.99
C GLU A 492 -16.65 6.65 12.34
N ALA A 493 -17.42 6.82 13.42
CA ALA A 493 -18.50 5.91 13.79
C ALA A 493 -19.56 5.81 12.69
N ALA A 494 -20.19 4.63 12.55
CA ALA A 494 -21.26 4.41 11.55
C ALA A 494 -22.47 5.34 11.76
N SER A 495 -22.70 5.76 13.00
CA SER A 495 -23.68 6.78 13.40
C SER A 495 -22.98 7.78 14.32
N PRO A 496 -22.40 8.87 13.78
CA PRO A 496 -21.70 9.86 14.58
C PRO A 496 -22.69 10.64 15.47
N PRO A 497 -22.30 11.02 16.71
CA PRO A 497 -23.12 11.89 17.55
C PRO A 497 -23.40 13.23 16.86
N GLN A 498 -24.63 13.72 16.95
CA GLN A 498 -25.06 14.93 16.24
C GLN A 498 -24.24 16.16 16.66
N GLU A 499 -23.88 16.26 17.94
CA GLU A 499 -23.05 17.34 18.48
C GLU A 499 -21.64 17.33 17.85
N ALA A 500 -21.07 16.14 17.62
CA ALA A 500 -19.79 16.01 16.93
C ALA A 500 -19.89 16.47 15.48
N VAL A 501 -20.98 16.12 14.78
CA VAL A 501 -21.24 16.55 13.39
C VAL A 501 -21.40 18.07 13.32
N VAL A 502 -22.09 18.70 14.27
CA VAL A 502 -22.20 20.17 14.37
C VAL A 502 -20.84 20.82 14.57
N ILE A 503 -20.02 20.32 15.50
CA ILE A 503 -18.67 20.86 15.73
C ILE A 503 -17.81 20.71 14.45
N PHE A 504 -17.93 19.59 13.74
CA PHE A 504 -17.25 19.39 12.46
C PHE A 504 -17.70 20.41 11.41
N ALA A 505 -19.00 20.71 11.31
CA ALA A 505 -19.51 21.76 10.44
C ALA A 505 -18.83 23.11 10.70
N HIS A 506 -18.68 23.49 11.98
CA HIS A 506 -17.98 24.73 12.34
C HIS A 506 -16.47 24.67 11.99
N CYS A 507 -15.84 23.50 12.01
CA CYS A 507 -14.46 23.34 11.53
C CYS A 507 -14.35 23.58 10.01
N LEU A 508 -15.39 23.26 9.24
CA LEU A 508 -15.40 23.52 7.79
C LEU A 508 -15.38 25.01 7.46
N LEU A 509 -15.76 25.90 8.38
CA LEU A 509 -15.57 27.35 8.20
C LEU A 509 -14.09 27.71 8.08
N VAL A 510 -13.21 27.06 8.85
CA VAL A 510 -11.75 27.24 8.73
C VAL A 510 -11.26 26.76 7.36
N LEU A 511 -11.79 25.62 6.91
CA LEU A 511 -11.47 25.06 5.60
C LEU A 511 -11.98 25.96 4.45
N ARG A 512 -13.13 26.61 4.60
CA ARG A 512 -13.64 27.58 3.63
C ARG A 512 -12.66 28.72 3.41
N LYS A 513 -12.07 29.25 4.48
CA LYS A 513 -11.10 30.35 4.38
C LYS A 513 -9.78 29.91 3.73
N LEU A 514 -9.56 28.60 3.58
CA LEU A 514 -8.43 28.00 2.87
C LEU A 514 -8.68 27.80 1.36
N GLU A 515 -9.92 27.86 0.87
CA GLU A 515 -10.27 27.59 -0.54
C GLU A 515 -9.67 28.58 -1.56
N ASN A 516 -9.10 29.69 -1.10
CA ASN A 516 -8.30 30.57 -1.96
C ASN A 516 -7.02 29.89 -2.49
N GLN A 517 -6.68 28.70 -1.96
CA GLN A 517 -5.57 27.89 -2.42
C GLN A 517 -6.05 26.79 -3.38
N TRP A 518 -5.31 26.59 -4.47
CA TRP A 518 -5.66 25.63 -5.53
C TRP A 518 -5.85 24.19 -5.03
N TRP A 519 -5.21 23.82 -3.92
CA TRP A 519 -5.27 22.49 -3.33
C TRP A 519 -6.44 22.31 -2.34
N ALA A 520 -7.12 23.38 -1.92
CA ALA A 520 -8.27 23.30 -0.99
C ALA A 520 -9.62 23.53 -1.68
N GLU A 521 -9.60 23.96 -2.94
CA GLU A 521 -10.78 24.42 -3.68
C GLU A 521 -11.92 23.38 -3.71
N GLY A 522 -13.10 23.78 -3.24
CA GLY A 522 -14.34 23.00 -3.25
C GLY A 522 -14.53 22.08 -2.04
N TRP A 523 -13.49 21.77 -1.26
CA TRP A 523 -13.62 20.84 -0.15
C TRP A 523 -14.63 21.29 0.92
N ALA A 524 -14.74 22.59 1.19
CA ALA A 524 -15.65 23.08 2.22
C ALA A 524 -17.12 22.90 1.81
N ASP A 525 -17.46 23.21 0.55
CA ASP A 525 -18.80 22.95 -0.02
C ASP A 525 -19.15 21.46 0.03
N HIS A 526 -18.24 20.62 -0.43
CA HIS A 526 -18.48 19.17 -0.53
C HIS A 526 -18.66 18.52 0.84
N LEU A 527 -17.80 18.87 1.81
CA LEU A 527 -17.94 18.35 3.17
C LEU A 527 -19.15 18.91 3.88
N MET A 528 -19.53 20.17 3.61
CA MET A 528 -20.73 20.77 4.21
C MET A 528 -21.99 20.07 3.70
N ASN A 529 -22.09 19.77 2.40
CA ASN A 529 -23.20 18.98 1.84
C ASN A 529 -23.37 17.63 2.57
N LYS A 530 -22.26 16.92 2.79
CA LYS A 530 -22.27 15.63 3.48
C LYS A 530 -22.64 15.76 4.95
N THR A 531 -22.10 16.77 5.62
CA THR A 531 -22.37 17.08 7.03
C THR A 531 -23.85 17.42 7.23
N TRP A 532 -24.41 18.27 6.37
CA TRP A 532 -25.82 18.66 6.39
C TRP A 532 -26.77 17.47 6.20
N ALA A 533 -26.44 16.55 5.30
CA ALA A 533 -27.23 15.34 5.07
C ALA A 533 -27.25 14.40 6.29
N MET A 534 -26.24 14.46 7.16
CA MET A 534 -26.16 13.66 8.39
C MET A 534 -26.82 14.32 9.60
N LEU A 535 -27.03 15.64 9.55
CA LEU A 535 -27.67 16.38 10.63
C LEU A 535 -29.20 16.19 10.61
N ASP A 536 -29.76 15.98 11.80
CA ASP A 536 -31.21 16.05 12.03
C ASP A 536 -31.75 17.49 11.97
N GLU A 537 -33.07 17.65 12.03
CA GLU A 537 -33.70 18.97 11.92
C GLU A 537 -33.30 19.91 13.07
N GLU A 538 -33.14 19.40 14.29
CA GLU A 538 -32.78 20.22 15.45
C GLU A 538 -31.38 20.82 15.29
N HIS A 539 -30.38 19.98 15.03
CA HIS A 539 -28.98 20.37 14.97
C HIS A 539 -28.63 21.16 13.69
N ARG A 540 -29.45 21.09 12.63
CA ARG A 540 -29.34 21.99 11.46
C ARG A 540 -29.48 23.46 11.84
N HIS A 541 -30.27 23.79 12.86
CA HIS A 541 -30.38 25.18 13.34
C HIS A 541 -29.09 25.67 14.00
N TRP A 542 -28.27 24.76 14.55
CA TRP A 542 -27.04 25.11 15.26
C TRP A 542 -25.90 25.47 14.30
N VAL A 543 -26.02 25.11 13.02
CA VAL A 543 -25.02 25.42 11.99
C VAL A 543 -25.42 26.61 11.10
N GLY A 544 -26.54 27.27 11.37
CA GLY A 544 -27.05 28.40 10.57
C GLY A 544 -26.01 29.50 10.36
N TRP A 545 -25.39 29.97 11.45
CA TRP A 545 -24.31 30.96 11.38
C TRP A 545 -23.14 30.51 10.49
N VAL A 546 -22.75 29.24 10.56
CA VAL A 546 -21.66 28.69 9.72
C VAL A 546 -22.04 28.70 8.25
N THR A 547 -23.27 28.33 7.92
CA THR A 547 -23.75 28.32 6.53
C THR A 547 -23.76 29.72 5.93
N GLU A 548 -24.17 30.73 6.71
CA GLU A 548 -24.14 32.15 6.33
C GLU A 548 -22.71 32.66 6.12
N GLU A 549 -21.81 32.44 7.08
CA GLU A 549 -20.40 32.86 6.99
C GLU A 549 -19.62 32.16 5.88
N MET A 550 -20.02 30.93 5.52
CA MET A 550 -19.46 30.20 4.40
C MET A 550 -20.03 30.66 3.05
N GLY A 551 -21.14 31.39 3.02
CA GLY A 551 -21.89 31.69 1.81
C GLY A 551 -22.45 30.44 1.13
N TRP A 552 -22.64 29.35 1.88
CA TRP A 552 -23.13 28.07 1.37
C TRP A 552 -24.65 27.98 1.55
N ILE A 553 -25.34 27.53 0.49
CA ILE A 553 -26.80 27.45 0.48
C ILE A 553 -27.21 26.00 0.76
N PRO A 554 -27.99 25.73 1.82
CA PRO A 554 -28.47 24.40 2.11
C PRO A 554 -29.33 23.82 0.96
N PRO A 555 -29.12 22.54 0.58
CA PRO A 555 -30.00 21.87 -0.36
C PRO A 555 -31.41 21.75 0.24
N ARG A 556 -32.42 22.00 -0.59
CA ARG A 556 -33.83 21.99 -0.22
C ARG A 556 -34.35 20.59 0.10
#